data_AF-A0A9D4VXX5-F1
#
_entry.id   AF-A0A9D4VXX5-F1
#
_cell.length_a   1.000
_cell.length_b   1.000
_cell.length_c   1.000
_cell.angle_alpha   90.00
_cell.angle_beta   90.00
_cell.angle_gamma   90.00
#
_symmetry.space_group_name_H-M   'P 1'
#
loop_
_entity.id
_entity.type
_entity.pdbx_description
1 polymer ?
#
loop_
_entity_poly.entity_id
_entity_poly.type
_entity_poly.pdbx_seq_one_letter_code
_entity_poly.pdbx_strand_id
1 'polypeptide(L)'
;ATIATGGVGAQLNPILQNIDHRWFCQRSFIVHTEIAEFFFVDTTPFVDKYFLKPKDHKYDLERCTSKEEVFIKPLEALRDSTAKWKIVVGHHPVRSIGHHGDTKELLTHLLPILE
;
A
#
# COMPACT_ATOMS: atom_id res chain seq x y z
N ALA A 1 -13.06 -21.36 17.73
CA ALA A 1 -12.10 -20.54 16.98
C ALA A 1 -12.17 -19.14 17.54
N THR A 2 -11.10 -18.67 18.19
CA THR A 2 -11.04 -17.31 18.73
C THR A 2 -11.04 -16.34 17.57
N ILE A 3 -12.11 -15.55 17.44
CA ILE A 3 -12.19 -14.48 16.45
C ILE A 3 -11.15 -13.45 16.89
N ALA A 4 -10.03 -13.40 16.17
CA ALA A 4 -8.99 -12.41 16.41
C ALA A 4 -9.59 -11.01 16.22
N THR A 5 -9.50 -10.20 17.26
CA THR A 5 -9.98 -8.82 17.32
C THR A 5 -9.34 -7.96 16.23
N GLY A 6 -10.14 -7.45 15.28
CA GLY A 6 -9.94 -6.21 14.50
C GLY A 6 -8.61 -5.92 13.76
N GLY A 7 -7.62 -6.81 13.77
CA GLY A 7 -6.27 -6.55 13.24
C GLY A 7 -6.06 -7.04 11.80
N VAL A 8 -4.89 -6.74 11.23
CA VAL A 8 -4.51 -7.12 9.86
C VAL A 8 -4.66 -8.61 9.60
N GLY A 9 -4.33 -9.49 10.56
CA GLY A 9 -4.51 -10.94 10.41
C GLY A 9 -5.98 -11.37 10.27
N ALA A 10 -6.91 -10.64 10.89
CA ALA A 10 -8.33 -10.86 10.68
C ALA A 10 -8.77 -10.34 9.30
N GLN A 11 -8.29 -9.16 8.89
CA GLN A 11 -8.61 -8.56 7.58
C GLN A 11 -8.11 -9.38 6.39
N LEU A 12 -6.94 -10.02 6.53
CA LEU A 12 -6.34 -10.88 5.51
C LEU A 12 -6.88 -12.32 5.51
N ASN A 13 -7.81 -12.66 6.41
CA ASN A 13 -8.28 -14.03 6.53
C ASN A 13 -9.07 -14.44 5.28
N PRO A 14 -8.68 -15.51 4.56
CA PRO A 14 -9.37 -15.95 3.34
C PRO A 14 -10.82 -16.38 3.59
N ILE A 15 -11.18 -16.71 4.83
CA ILE A 15 -12.58 -16.98 5.19
C ILE A 15 -13.48 -15.78 4.88
N LEU A 16 -12.99 -14.55 5.00
CA LEU A 16 -13.78 -13.36 4.69
C LEU A 16 -14.14 -13.26 3.20
N GLN A 17 -13.27 -13.74 2.30
CA GLN A 17 -13.57 -13.84 0.86
C GLN A 17 -14.63 -14.89 0.56
N ASN A 18 -14.71 -15.96 1.37
CA ASN A 18 -15.78 -16.96 1.25
C ASN A 18 -17.14 -16.41 1.71
N ILE A 19 -17.15 -15.42 2.62
CA ILE A 19 -18.36 -14.77 3.10
C ILE A 19 -18.82 -13.69 2.10
N ASP A 20 -17.90 -12.87 1.63
CA ASP A 20 -18.14 -11.85 0.62
C ASP A 20 -16.95 -11.76 -0.34
N HIS A 21 -17.15 -12.14 -1.60
CA HIS A 21 -16.11 -12.12 -2.64
C HIS A 21 -15.55 -10.71 -2.91
N ARG A 22 -16.27 -9.67 -2.52
CA ARG A 22 -15.80 -8.27 -2.62
C ARG A 22 -14.80 -7.92 -1.51
N TRP A 23 -14.64 -8.78 -0.50
CA TRP A 23 -13.68 -8.57 0.56
C TRP A 23 -12.24 -8.75 0.04
N PHE A 24 -11.61 -7.65 -0.31
CA PHE A 24 -10.28 -7.65 -0.91
C PHE A 24 -9.35 -6.70 -0.14
N CYS A 25 -8.64 -7.24 0.86
CA CYS A 25 -7.76 -6.49 1.75
C CYS A 25 -6.26 -6.78 1.52
N GLN A 26 -5.82 -6.96 0.28
CA GLN A 26 -4.39 -7.10 0.00
C GLN A 26 -3.63 -5.80 0.29
N ARG A 27 -2.34 -5.91 0.67
CA ARG A 27 -1.48 -4.73 0.94
C ARG A 27 -1.18 -3.92 -0.32
N SER A 28 -1.11 -4.58 -1.47
CA SER A 28 -1.04 -3.90 -2.76
C SER A 28 -1.67 -4.77 -3.83
N PHE A 29 -2.28 -4.13 -4.82
CA PHE A 29 -2.96 -4.81 -5.91
C PHE A 29 -3.21 -3.86 -7.07
N ILE A 30 -3.46 -4.45 -8.25
CA ILE A 30 -3.69 -3.71 -9.48
C ILE A 30 -5.08 -4.04 -10.00
N VAL A 31 -5.83 -3.00 -10.35
CA VAL A 31 -7.10 -3.14 -11.06
C VAL A 31 -6.86 -2.73 -12.50
N HIS A 32 -6.94 -3.71 -13.40
CA HIS A 32 -6.84 -3.50 -14.84
C HIS A 32 -8.22 -3.13 -15.40
N THR A 33 -8.25 -2.09 -16.22
CA THR A 33 -9.42 -1.73 -17.04
C THR A 33 -8.96 -1.55 -18.48
N GLU A 34 -9.89 -1.32 -19.40
CA GLU A 34 -9.56 -1.10 -20.82
C GLU A 34 -8.71 0.16 -21.05
N ILE A 35 -8.93 1.21 -20.25
CA ILE A 35 -8.37 2.56 -20.51
C ILE A 35 -7.40 3.01 -19.41
N ALA A 36 -7.56 2.47 -18.20
CA ALA A 36 -6.80 2.85 -17.01
C ALA A 36 -6.33 1.64 -16.20
N GLU A 37 -5.21 1.78 -15.53
CA GLU A 37 -4.76 0.85 -14.49
C GLU A 37 -4.66 1.58 -13.16
N PHE A 38 -5.25 0.98 -12.13
CA PHE A 38 -5.19 1.50 -10.76
C PHE A 38 -4.23 0.66 -9.95
N PHE A 39 -3.22 1.30 -9.38
CA PHE A 39 -2.20 0.69 -8.54
C PHE A 39 -2.47 1.08 -7.09
N PHE A 40 -3.02 0.16 -6.31
CA PHE A 40 -3.23 0.37 -4.88
C PHE A 40 -1.95 -0.03 -4.14
N VAL A 41 -1.35 0.94 -3.44
CA VAL A 41 -0.06 0.79 -2.75
C VAL A 41 -0.25 1.13 -1.27
N ASP A 42 0.03 0.16 -0.39
CA ASP A 42 0.19 0.43 1.04
C ASP A 42 1.44 1.29 1.25
N THR A 43 1.24 2.58 1.50
CA THR A 43 2.33 3.54 1.74
C THR A 43 2.80 3.53 3.19
N THR A 44 2.20 2.74 4.08
CA THR A 44 2.60 2.65 5.50
C THR A 44 4.03 2.15 5.65
N PRO A 45 4.46 1.08 4.95
CA PRO A 45 5.82 0.59 5.10
C PRO A 45 6.89 1.54 4.56
N PHE A 46 6.53 2.54 3.74
CA PHE A 46 7.47 3.55 3.22
C PHE A 46 7.98 4.48 4.33
N VAL A 47 7.21 4.71 5.38
CA VAL A 47 7.53 5.73 6.37
C VAL A 47 8.45 5.15 7.45
N ASP A 48 9.72 5.53 7.43
CA ASP A 48 10.76 4.95 8.31
C ASP A 48 10.48 5.23 9.80
N LYS A 49 9.81 6.35 10.10
CA LYS A 49 9.41 6.71 11.47
C LYS A 49 8.60 5.58 12.13
N TYR A 50 7.78 4.85 11.38
CA TYR A 50 6.94 3.78 11.95
C TYR A 50 7.77 2.58 12.41
N PHE A 51 8.97 2.37 11.86
CA PHE A 51 9.91 1.34 12.32
C PHE A 51 10.82 1.85 13.43
N LEU A 52 11.37 3.06 13.25
CA LEU A 52 12.43 3.58 14.12
C LEU A 52 11.91 4.20 15.41
N LYS A 53 10.75 4.89 15.35
CA LYS A 53 10.17 5.65 16.46
C LYS A 53 8.63 5.67 16.38
N PRO A 54 7.95 4.51 16.52
CA PRO A 54 6.52 4.39 16.28
C PRO A 54 5.65 5.28 17.18
N LYS A 55 6.08 5.62 18.41
CA LYS A 55 5.23 6.29 19.41
C LYS A 55 3.87 5.56 19.53
N ASP A 56 2.77 6.26 19.23
CA ASP A 56 1.41 5.71 19.29
C ASP A 56 0.98 5.01 17.99
N HIS A 57 1.81 5.04 16.95
CA HIS A 57 1.52 4.36 15.69
C HIS A 57 1.74 2.85 15.83
N LYS A 58 0.63 2.09 15.85
CA LYS A 58 0.64 0.62 15.90
C LYS A 58 0.22 0.08 14.55
N TYR A 59 1.19 -0.36 13.76
CA TYR A 59 0.97 -1.01 12.47
C TYR A 59 1.56 -2.43 12.49
N ASP A 60 0.97 -3.34 11.74
CA ASP A 60 1.48 -4.71 11.56
C ASP A 60 2.64 -4.69 10.55
N LEU A 61 3.77 -4.13 10.96
CA LEU A 61 4.98 -3.98 10.14
C LEU A 61 5.83 -5.26 10.12
N GLU A 62 5.70 -6.14 11.11
CA GLU A 62 6.43 -7.41 11.19
C GLU A 62 6.04 -8.36 10.05
N ARG A 63 4.81 -8.25 9.54
CA ARG A 63 4.35 -8.98 8.35
C ARG A 63 4.74 -8.34 7.02
N CYS A 64 5.45 -7.20 7.03
CA CYS A 64 6.14 -6.70 5.85
C CYS A 64 7.48 -7.43 5.77
N THR A 65 7.44 -8.68 5.28
CA THR A 65 8.55 -9.64 5.27
C THR A 65 9.79 -9.15 4.53
N SER A 66 9.63 -8.21 3.60
CA SER A 66 10.70 -7.35 3.10
C SER A 66 10.13 -6.04 2.57
N LYS A 67 10.86 -4.93 2.73
CA LYS A 67 10.58 -3.69 1.99
C LYS A 67 10.55 -3.96 0.48
N GLU A 68 11.26 -4.98 0.00
CA GLU A 68 11.24 -5.34 -1.42
C GLU A 68 9.86 -5.78 -1.91
N GLU A 69 9.11 -6.64 -1.21
CA GLU A 69 7.86 -7.17 -1.78
C GLU A 69 6.70 -6.16 -1.80
N VAL A 70 6.60 -5.33 -0.76
CA VAL A 70 5.53 -4.31 -0.69
C VAL A 70 5.82 -3.15 -1.66
N PHE A 71 7.10 -2.86 -1.90
CA PHE A 71 7.50 -1.69 -2.69
C PHE A 71 7.78 -2.05 -4.14
N ILE A 72 8.56 -3.09 -4.42
CA ILE A 72 9.10 -3.35 -5.76
C ILE A 72 8.01 -3.84 -6.70
N LYS A 73 7.16 -4.79 -6.29
CA LYS A 73 6.15 -5.39 -7.19
C LYS A 73 5.18 -4.35 -7.77
N PRO A 74 4.55 -3.46 -6.98
CA PRO A 74 3.67 -2.43 -7.55
C PRO A 74 4.42 -1.40 -8.40
N LEU A 75 5.67 -1.08 -8.03
CA LEU A 75 6.50 -0.13 -8.76
C LEU A 75 6.99 -0.67 -10.10
N GLU A 76 7.40 -1.94 -10.16
CA GLU A 76 7.75 -2.63 -11.41
C GLU A 76 6.54 -2.73 -12.33
N ALA A 77 5.38 -3.14 -11.80
CA ALA A 77 4.17 -3.19 -12.60
C ALA A 77 3.75 -1.82 -13.14
N LEU A 78 3.92 -0.76 -12.34
CA LEU A 78 3.65 0.61 -12.77
C LEU A 78 4.60 1.06 -13.90
N ARG A 79 5.89 0.72 -13.79
CA ARG A 79 6.91 1.02 -14.81
C ARG A 79 6.64 0.29 -16.11
N ASP A 80 6.24 -0.98 -16.03
CA ASP A 80 6.06 -1.86 -17.18
C ASP A 80 4.68 -1.68 -17.85
N SER A 81 3.77 -0.96 -17.19
CA SER A 81 2.43 -0.67 -17.70
C SER A 81 2.42 0.28 -18.90
N THR A 82 1.72 -0.17 -19.94
CA THR A 82 1.44 0.57 -21.19
C THR A 82 0.07 1.24 -21.21
N ALA A 83 -0.67 1.21 -20.10
CA ALA A 83 -2.01 1.80 -20.01
C ALA A 83 -1.98 3.32 -20.23
N LYS A 84 -3.03 3.85 -20.87
CA LYS A 84 -3.14 5.29 -21.16
C LYS A 84 -3.22 6.12 -19.88
N TRP A 85 -3.95 5.62 -18.90
CA TRP A 85 -4.03 6.23 -17.57
C TRP A 85 -3.47 5.28 -16.53
N LYS A 86 -2.52 5.76 -15.74
CA LYS A 86 -1.95 5.04 -14.61
C LYS A 86 -2.27 5.83 -13.35
N ILE A 87 -3.08 5.25 -12.47
CA ILE A 87 -3.59 5.93 -11.28
C ILE A 87 -3.06 5.20 -10.05
N VAL A 88 -2.21 5.87 -9.27
CA VAL A 88 -1.66 5.29 -8.03
C VAL A 88 -2.47 5.80 -6.84
N VAL A 89 -2.93 4.88 -6.00
CA VAL A 89 -3.75 5.17 -4.82
C VAL A 89 -3.01 4.70 -3.57
N GLY A 90 -2.80 5.61 -2.62
CA GLY A 90 -2.13 5.33 -1.34
C GLY A 90 -2.62 6.25 -0.23
N HIS A 91 -2.33 5.89 1.03
CA HIS A 91 -2.79 6.64 2.20
C HIS A 91 -2.00 7.94 2.44
N HIS A 92 -0.68 7.85 2.48
CA HIS A 92 0.23 8.98 2.70
C HIS A 92 0.42 9.83 1.43
N PRO A 93 0.51 11.16 1.55
CA PRO A 93 0.70 12.04 0.40
C PRO A 93 2.15 12.04 -0.09
N VAL A 94 2.34 12.10 -1.41
CA VAL A 94 3.66 12.38 -2.01
C VAL A 94 4.05 13.83 -1.72
N ARG A 95 3.15 14.77 -2.06
CA ARG A 95 3.28 16.19 -1.71
C ARG A 95 2.01 16.69 -1.02
N SER A 96 2.13 17.47 0.04
CA SER A 96 0.99 18.09 0.73
C SER A 96 1.37 19.37 1.45
N ILE A 97 0.53 20.40 1.32
CA ILE A 97 0.58 21.62 2.14
C ILE A 97 -0.19 21.49 3.47
N GLY A 98 -0.77 20.32 3.73
CA GLY A 98 -1.48 20.03 4.98
C GLY A 98 -0.53 19.73 6.13
N HIS A 99 -1.09 19.50 7.33
CA HIS A 99 -0.31 19.29 8.55
C HIS A 99 0.60 18.05 8.52
N HIS A 100 0.31 17.05 7.67
CA HIS A 100 1.18 15.88 7.48
C HIS A 100 2.42 16.18 6.62
N GLY A 101 2.35 17.21 5.77
CA GLY A 101 3.44 17.57 4.86
C GLY A 101 3.72 16.51 3.79
N ASP A 102 4.86 16.67 3.12
CA ASP A 102 5.39 15.70 2.17
C ASP A 102 5.90 14.45 2.88
N THR A 103 5.68 13.28 2.28
CA THR A 103 6.31 12.04 2.73
C THR A 103 7.65 11.86 2.01
N LYS A 104 8.76 12.10 2.72
CA LYS A 104 10.12 12.11 2.14
C LYS A 104 10.46 10.81 1.41
N GLU A 105 10.08 9.69 1.98
CA GLU A 105 10.34 8.36 1.42
C GLU A 105 9.58 8.14 0.11
N LEU A 106 8.36 8.70 -0.04
CA LEU A 106 7.63 8.67 -1.29
C LEU A 106 8.23 9.61 -2.34
N LEU A 107 8.77 10.77 -1.94
CA LEU A 107 9.53 11.63 -2.86
C LEU A 107 10.78 10.94 -3.40
N THR A 108 11.44 10.13 -2.58
CA THR A 108 12.67 9.41 -2.98
C THR A 108 12.39 8.16 -3.80
N HIS A 109 11.38 7.37 -3.42
CA HIS A 109 11.19 6.02 -3.97
C HIS A 109 10.04 5.90 -4.97
N LEU A 110 8.98 6.70 -4.83
CA LEU A 110 7.78 6.60 -5.66
C LEU A 110 7.71 7.69 -6.73
N LEU A 111 7.96 8.95 -6.36
CA LEU A 111 7.86 10.08 -7.30
C LEU A 111 8.70 9.91 -8.57
N PRO A 112 9.96 9.43 -8.54
CA PRO A 112 10.77 9.26 -9.76
C PRO A 112 10.22 8.22 -10.75
N ILE A 113 9.24 7.41 -10.34
CA ILE A 113 8.58 6.41 -11.20
C ILE A 113 7.26 6.97 -11.76
N LEU A 114 6.71 8.00 -11.12
CA LEU A 114 5.50 8.70 -11.55
C LEU A 114 5.77 9.83 -12.55
N GLU A 115 7.02 10.30 -12.63
CA GLU A 115 7.48 11.40 -13.50
C GLU A 115 8.12 10.91 -14.81
#